data_AF-A0A7S4DDK3-F1
#
_entry.id   AF-A0A7S4DDK3-F1
#
_cell.length_a   1.000
_cell.length_b   1.000
_cell.length_c   1.000
_cell.angle_alpha   90.00
_cell.angle_beta   90.00
_cell.angle_gamma   90.00
#
_symmetry.space_group_name_H-M   'P 1'
#
loop_
_entity.id
_entity.type
_entity.pdbx_description
1 polymer ?
#
loop_
_entity_poly.entity_id
_entity_poly.type
_entity_poly.pdbx_seq_one_letter_code
_entity_poly.pdbx_strand_id
1 'polypeptide(L)'
;ETLPEKITFVTYNVWFSTRNQDARAKELLRIVTSLNADFICLQEVTPVFLEHLKADPVIRKDYYLSDGTGTTLRGGKLAYGVVMCVAKSMALTHWALHVVPSAMNRRPLIARIVVNAKEMITVVTMHLESMVIPRFLPTIRSPRMHMSWESLLDLLASFWKVSYFVTVTDKHNAID
;
A
#
# COMPACT_ATOMS: atom_id res chain seq x y z
N GLU A 1 -8.27 -11.51 22.96
CA GLU A 1 -7.03 -10.79 23.27
C GLU A 1 -7.27 -9.31 23.03
N THR A 2 -6.88 -8.45 23.97
CA THR A 2 -6.97 -7.00 23.79
C THR A 2 -5.81 -6.54 22.91
N LEU A 3 -6.08 -5.69 21.92
CA LEU A 3 -5.03 -5.09 21.09
C LEU A 3 -3.99 -4.33 21.95
N PRO A 4 -2.77 -4.11 21.42
CA PRO A 4 -1.75 -3.33 22.10
C PRO A 4 -2.19 -1.88 22.32
N GLU A 5 -1.68 -1.26 23.39
CA GLU A 5 -1.92 0.15 23.75
C GLU A 5 -1.41 1.13 22.67
N LYS A 6 -0.42 0.70 21.87
CA LYS A 6 0.16 1.44 20.76
C LYS A 6 0.13 0.58 19.50
N ILE A 7 -0.25 1.20 18.38
CA ILE A 7 -0.14 0.61 17.05
C ILE A 7 0.93 1.37 16.28
N THR A 8 1.83 0.63 15.65
CA THR A 8 2.99 1.13 14.91
C THR A 8 2.84 0.87 13.42
N PHE A 9 3.26 1.86 12.62
CA PHE A 9 3.15 1.83 11.17
C PHE A 9 4.51 2.13 10.57
N VAL A 10 4.89 1.34 9.57
CA VAL A 10 5.99 1.64 8.65
C VAL A 10 5.40 1.75 7.27
N THR A 11 5.81 2.78 6.53
CA THR A 11 5.43 2.94 5.12
C THR A 11 6.66 3.24 4.29
N TYR A 12 6.76 2.61 3.12
CA TYR A 12 7.95 2.72 2.29
C TYR A 12 7.65 2.50 0.80
N ASN A 13 8.10 3.41 -0.06
CA ASN A 13 8.14 3.19 -1.51
C ASN A 13 9.41 2.38 -1.85
N VAL A 14 9.25 1.12 -2.30
CA VAL A 14 10.39 0.19 -2.47
C VAL A 14 11.18 0.41 -3.76
N TRP A 15 10.74 1.39 -4.57
CA TRP A 15 11.33 1.78 -5.84
C TRP A 15 11.38 0.65 -6.90
N PHE A 16 10.48 0.72 -7.90
CA PHE A 16 10.29 -0.35 -8.88
C PHE A 16 11.49 -0.61 -9.84
N SER A 17 12.55 0.20 -9.77
CA SER A 17 13.70 0.12 -10.70
C SER A 17 14.40 -1.25 -10.67
N THR A 18 14.84 -1.73 -11.83
CA THR A 18 15.56 -3.02 -11.97
C THR A 18 17.03 -2.96 -11.57
N ARG A 19 17.64 -1.75 -11.54
CA ARG A 19 19.04 -1.56 -11.09
C ARG A 19 19.20 -2.17 -9.71
N ASN A 20 20.15 -3.05 -9.42
CA ASN A 20 20.40 -3.63 -8.08
C ASN A 20 19.14 -4.11 -7.31
N GLN A 21 18.10 -4.56 -8.01
CA GLN A 21 16.78 -4.79 -7.43
C GLN A 21 16.79 -5.83 -6.30
N ASP A 22 17.47 -6.95 -6.49
CA ASP A 22 17.58 -8.03 -5.49
C ASP A 22 18.31 -7.56 -4.21
N ALA A 23 19.46 -6.91 -4.35
CA ALA A 23 20.23 -6.40 -3.21
C ALA A 23 19.44 -5.34 -2.42
N ARG A 24 18.76 -4.43 -3.12
CA ARG A 24 17.86 -3.46 -2.48
C ARG A 24 16.68 -4.13 -1.80
N ALA A 25 16.04 -5.10 -2.44
CA ALA A 25 14.89 -5.79 -1.88
C ALA A 25 15.25 -6.47 -0.56
N LYS A 26 16.38 -7.18 -0.52
CA LYS A 26 16.89 -7.83 0.69
C LYS A 26 17.17 -6.83 1.82
N GLU A 27 17.88 -5.74 1.52
CA GLU A 27 18.25 -4.77 2.54
C GLU A 27 17.05 -3.96 3.03
N LEU A 28 16.17 -3.53 2.13
CA LEU A 28 14.91 -2.87 2.51
C LEU A 28 14.06 -3.78 3.37
N LEU A 29 13.95 -5.07 3.01
CA LEU A 29 13.18 -6.03 3.79
C LEU A 29 13.77 -6.22 5.20
N ARG A 30 15.09 -6.31 5.31
CA ARG A 30 15.81 -6.33 6.59
C ARG A 30 15.50 -5.10 7.44
N ILE A 31 15.53 -3.91 6.83
CA ILE A 31 15.22 -2.64 7.51
C ILE A 31 13.78 -2.67 8.03
N VAL A 32 12.79 -2.89 7.15
CA VAL A 32 11.37 -2.77 7.54
C VAL A 32 10.92 -3.85 8.53
N THR A 33 11.46 -5.07 8.43
CA THR A 33 11.17 -6.15 9.39
C THR A 33 11.83 -5.91 10.74
N SER A 34 13.04 -5.33 10.78
CA SER A 34 13.73 -5.02 12.05
C SER A 34 13.00 -3.99 12.92
N LEU A 35 12.11 -3.19 12.32
CA LEU A 35 11.29 -2.20 13.02
C LEU A 35 10.13 -2.85 13.81
N ASN A 36 9.81 -4.12 13.55
CA ASN A 36 8.74 -4.87 14.21
C ASN A 36 7.41 -4.10 14.27
N ALA A 37 7.05 -3.42 13.19
CA ALA A 37 5.83 -2.61 13.14
C ALA A 37 4.58 -3.49 13.03
N ASP A 38 3.45 -3.04 13.56
CA ASP A 38 2.16 -3.75 13.44
C ASP A 38 1.63 -3.74 12.01
N PHE A 39 1.94 -2.68 11.26
CA PHE A 39 1.59 -2.52 9.87
C PHE A 39 2.82 -2.10 9.05
N ILE A 40 3.08 -2.82 7.96
CA ILE A 40 4.10 -2.46 6.96
C ILE A 40 3.38 -2.21 5.64
N CYS A 41 3.36 -0.95 5.19
CA CYS A 41 2.66 -0.49 4.00
C CYS A 41 3.67 -0.14 2.90
N LEU A 42 3.71 -0.93 1.82
CA LEU A 42 4.71 -0.80 0.77
C LEU A 42 4.08 -0.30 -0.53
N GLN A 43 4.75 0.63 -1.20
CA GLN A 43 4.38 1.13 -2.53
C GLN A 43 5.43 0.73 -3.57
N GLU A 44 5.04 0.71 -4.85
CA GLU A 44 5.89 0.28 -5.98
C GLU A 44 6.40 -1.16 -5.87
N VAL A 45 5.65 -2.02 -5.19
CA VAL A 45 6.02 -3.43 -5.04
C VAL A 45 5.89 -4.12 -6.39
N THR A 46 7.00 -4.67 -6.87
CA THR A 46 7.08 -5.46 -8.11
C THR A 46 6.91 -6.96 -7.81
N PRO A 47 6.67 -7.81 -8.81
CA PRO A 47 6.65 -9.27 -8.61
C PRO A 47 7.93 -9.80 -7.96
N VAL A 48 9.10 -9.26 -8.33
CA VAL A 48 10.39 -9.65 -7.73
C VAL A 48 10.42 -9.33 -6.24
N PHE A 49 10.04 -8.11 -5.85
CA PHE A 49 9.99 -7.72 -4.44
C PHE A 49 8.96 -8.55 -3.67
N LEU A 50 7.82 -8.90 -4.30
CA LEU A 50 6.81 -9.74 -3.70
C LEU A 50 7.33 -11.17 -3.40
N GLU A 51 8.14 -11.75 -4.28
CA GLU A 51 8.77 -13.04 -4.00
C GLU A 51 9.74 -12.96 -2.82
N HIS A 52 10.48 -11.85 -2.66
CA HIS A 52 11.29 -11.64 -1.46
C HIS A 52 10.43 -11.57 -0.19
N LEU A 53 9.32 -10.82 -0.21
CA LEU A 53 8.37 -10.77 0.91
C LEU A 53 7.82 -12.15 1.28
N LYS A 54 7.44 -12.95 0.29
CA LYS A 54 6.90 -14.31 0.51
C LYS A 54 7.94 -15.29 1.02
N ALA A 55 9.20 -15.10 0.67
CA ALA A 55 10.31 -15.94 1.10
C ALA A 55 10.84 -15.56 2.49
N ASP A 56 10.58 -14.34 2.97
CA ASP A 56 11.12 -13.85 4.22
C ASP A 56 10.54 -14.58 5.45
N PRO A 57 11.41 -15.11 6.34
CA PRO A 57 10.97 -15.91 7.46
C PRO A 57 10.17 -15.11 8.50
N VAL A 58 10.48 -13.82 8.70
CA VAL A 58 9.77 -12.95 9.65
C VAL A 58 8.38 -12.65 9.11
N ILE A 59 8.28 -12.24 7.85
CA ILE A 59 6.98 -11.97 7.20
C ILE A 59 6.08 -13.21 7.26
N ARG A 60 6.58 -14.38 6.84
CA ARG A 60 5.79 -15.63 6.85
C ARG A 60 5.31 -16.02 8.24
N LYS A 61 6.18 -15.88 9.24
CA LYS A 61 5.91 -16.32 10.60
C LYS A 61 4.97 -15.35 11.31
N ASP A 62 5.25 -14.05 11.21
CA ASP A 62 4.69 -13.05 12.11
C ASP A 62 3.66 -12.12 11.45
N TYR A 63 3.50 -12.17 10.11
CA TYR A 63 2.59 -11.27 9.39
C TYR A 63 1.59 -11.99 8.48
N TYR A 64 0.41 -11.38 8.32
CA TYR A 64 -0.49 -11.59 7.20
C TYR A 64 -0.08 -10.70 6.03
N LEU A 65 -0.16 -11.21 4.79
CA LEU A 65 0.24 -10.50 3.58
C LEU A 65 -0.97 -10.27 2.66
N SER A 66 -1.22 -9.03 2.21
CA SER A 66 -2.40 -8.69 1.37
C SER A 66 -2.53 -9.50 0.10
N ASP A 67 -1.38 -9.86 -0.48
CA ASP A 67 -1.33 -10.49 -1.78
C ASP A 67 -0.23 -11.54 -1.82
N GLY A 68 -0.53 -12.75 -1.36
CA GLY A 68 0.39 -13.89 -1.48
C GLY A 68 0.54 -14.44 -2.91
N THR A 69 -0.27 -13.95 -3.86
CA THR A 69 -0.41 -14.53 -5.22
C THR A 69 0.00 -13.60 -6.36
N GLY A 70 0.26 -12.32 -6.09
CA GLY A 70 0.57 -11.30 -7.08
C GLY A 70 -0.61 -10.81 -7.91
N THR A 71 -1.85 -11.20 -7.57
CA THR A 71 -3.06 -10.88 -8.35
C THR A 71 -3.49 -9.40 -8.24
N THR A 72 -2.93 -8.69 -7.26
CA THR A 72 -3.16 -7.26 -7.04
C THR A 72 -2.16 -6.38 -7.80
N LEU A 73 -1.03 -6.95 -8.24
CA LEU A 73 -0.04 -6.26 -9.07
C LEU A 73 -0.54 -6.13 -10.50
N ARG A 74 -0.62 -4.91 -11.04
CA ARG A 74 -1.13 -4.66 -12.39
C ARG A 74 -0.33 -3.59 -13.11
N GLY A 75 -0.21 -3.75 -14.44
CA GLY A 75 0.45 -2.79 -15.31
C GLY A 75 1.47 -3.43 -16.26
N GLY A 76 1.00 -4.18 -17.26
CA GLY A 76 1.84 -4.65 -18.38
C GLY A 76 3.27 -5.09 -18.02
N LYS A 77 4.29 -4.54 -18.71
CA LYS A 77 5.71 -4.86 -18.49
C LYS A 77 6.33 -4.26 -17.21
N LEU A 78 5.64 -3.36 -16.52
CA LEU A 78 6.07 -2.70 -15.27
C LEU A 78 4.99 -2.89 -14.21
N ALA A 79 4.55 -4.13 -13.99
CA ALA A 79 3.51 -4.40 -13.02
C ALA A 79 4.06 -4.10 -11.62
N TYR A 80 3.50 -3.08 -10.97
CA TYR A 80 3.77 -2.80 -9.58
C TYR A 80 2.50 -2.34 -8.88
N GLY A 81 2.48 -2.42 -7.56
CA GLY A 81 1.31 -2.11 -6.77
C GLY A 81 1.63 -1.70 -5.36
N VAL A 82 0.64 -1.85 -4.50
CA VAL A 82 0.77 -1.68 -3.06
C VAL A 82 0.61 -3.02 -2.37
N VAL A 83 1.36 -3.24 -1.31
CA VAL A 83 1.26 -4.41 -0.45
C VAL A 83 1.21 -3.95 0.99
N MET A 84 0.41 -4.62 1.81
CA MET A 84 0.38 -4.41 3.24
C MET A 84 0.72 -5.72 3.95
N CYS A 85 1.59 -5.64 4.96
CA CYS A 85 1.81 -6.72 5.92
C CYS A 85 1.19 -6.28 7.25
N VAL A 86 0.37 -7.14 7.86
CA VAL A 86 -0.29 -6.87 9.14
C VAL A 86 0.17 -7.92 10.14
N ALA A 87 0.71 -7.51 11.28
CA ALA A 87 1.20 -8.43 12.30
C ALA A 87 0.07 -9.39 12.74
N LYS A 88 0.39 -10.67 12.91
CA LYS A 88 -0.60 -11.71 13.24
C LYS A 88 -1.20 -11.56 14.64
N SER A 89 -0.53 -10.81 15.51
CA SER A 89 -1.04 -10.36 16.79
C SER A 89 -2.20 -9.37 16.66
N MET A 90 -2.42 -8.79 15.47
CA MET A 90 -3.56 -7.92 15.21
C MET A 90 -4.80 -8.75 14.83
N ALA A 91 -5.95 -8.39 15.41
CA ALA A 91 -7.25 -9.01 15.12
C ALA A 91 -7.83 -8.54 13.78
N LEU A 92 -7.15 -8.92 12.71
CA LEU A 92 -7.47 -8.61 11.32
C LEU A 92 -8.71 -9.35 10.83
N THR A 93 -9.65 -8.62 10.24
CA THR A 93 -10.95 -9.18 9.82
C THR A 93 -11.25 -9.01 8.33
N HIS A 94 -10.64 -8.03 7.66
CA HIS A 94 -11.00 -7.74 6.28
C HIS A 94 -9.87 -7.06 5.50
N TRP A 95 -9.79 -7.36 4.20
CA TRP A 95 -8.92 -6.68 3.23
C TRP A 95 -9.71 -6.42 1.95
N ALA A 96 -9.45 -5.28 1.32
CA ALA A 96 -10.03 -4.95 0.03
C ALA A 96 -9.10 -4.07 -0.80
N LEU A 97 -8.95 -4.40 -2.07
CA LEU A 97 -8.31 -3.53 -3.06
C LEU A 97 -9.40 -2.86 -3.89
N HIS A 98 -9.52 -1.54 -3.78
CA HIS A 98 -10.56 -0.80 -4.48
C HIS A 98 -10.07 -0.26 -5.83
N VAL A 99 -10.95 -0.32 -6.82
CA VAL A 99 -10.73 0.34 -8.11
C VAL A 99 -11.16 1.79 -7.98
N VAL A 100 -10.26 2.70 -8.30
CA VAL A 100 -10.54 4.14 -8.35
C VAL A 100 -10.19 4.69 -9.74
N PRO A 101 -10.83 5.77 -10.17
CA PRO A 101 -10.42 6.47 -11.38
C PRO A 101 -8.96 6.93 -11.27
N SER A 102 -8.08 6.30 -12.04
CA SER A 102 -6.64 6.52 -12.00
C SER A 102 -6.02 6.37 -13.39
N ALA A 103 -5.08 7.26 -13.71
CA ALA A 103 -4.30 7.22 -14.94
C ALA A 103 -3.08 6.30 -14.83
N MET A 104 -2.53 6.14 -13.62
CA MET A 104 -1.41 5.24 -13.33
C MET A 104 -1.84 3.94 -12.65
N ASN A 105 -3.12 3.56 -12.76
CA ASN A 105 -3.71 2.35 -12.17
C ASN A 105 -3.45 2.22 -10.64
N ARG A 106 -3.48 3.36 -9.95
CA ARG A 106 -3.42 3.49 -8.50
C ARG A 106 -4.67 2.89 -7.87
N ARG A 107 -4.49 2.17 -6.76
CA ARG A 107 -5.57 1.51 -6.03
C ARG A 107 -5.32 1.60 -4.53
N PRO A 108 -6.29 2.06 -3.73
CA PRO A 108 -6.19 1.95 -2.29
C PRO A 108 -6.39 0.49 -1.86
N LEU A 109 -5.48 0.02 -1.03
CA LEU A 109 -5.55 -1.24 -0.31
C LEU A 109 -5.96 -0.97 1.12
N ILE A 110 -7.05 -1.60 1.53
CA ILE A 110 -7.69 -1.42 2.83
C ILE A 110 -7.47 -2.68 3.65
N ALA A 111 -7.14 -2.52 4.93
CA ALA A 111 -7.20 -3.55 5.95
C ALA A 111 -8.04 -3.06 7.13
N ARG A 112 -8.79 -3.96 7.77
CA ARG A 112 -9.55 -3.67 8.99
C ARG A 112 -9.14 -4.59 10.12
N ILE A 113 -8.94 -4.01 11.30
CA ILE A 113 -8.69 -4.72 12.55
C ILE A 113 -9.75 -4.36 13.58
N VAL A 114 -10.07 -5.31 14.45
CA VAL A 114 -10.94 -5.11 15.60
C VAL A 114 -10.08 -4.73 16.80
N VAL A 115 -10.38 -3.60 17.44
CA VAL A 115 -9.69 -3.13 18.66
C VAL A 115 -10.32 -3.73 19.90
N ASN A 116 -11.64 -3.70 19.93
CA ASN A 116 -12.48 -4.30 20.96
C ASN A 116 -13.88 -4.51 20.36
N ALA A 117 -14.84 -4.99 21.17
CA ALA A 117 -16.19 -5.30 20.71
C ALA A 117 -16.95 -4.12 20.06
N LYS A 118 -16.51 -2.87 20.25
CA LYS A 118 -17.20 -1.66 19.75
C LYS A 118 -16.36 -0.81 18.80
N GLU A 119 -15.08 -1.13 18.64
CA GLU A 119 -14.13 -0.30 17.91
C GLU A 119 -13.35 -1.10 16.88
N MET A 120 -13.24 -0.52 15.69
CA MET A 120 -12.44 -1.03 14.59
C MET A 120 -11.52 0.09 14.09
N ILE A 121 -10.35 -0.31 13.60
CA ILE A 121 -9.46 0.58 12.88
C ILE A 121 -9.40 0.11 11.44
N THR A 122 -9.65 1.05 10.53
CA THR A 122 -9.43 0.87 9.10
C THR A 122 -8.09 1.51 8.73
N VAL A 123 -7.21 0.74 8.12
CA VAL A 123 -5.92 1.18 7.62
C VAL A 123 -5.98 1.15 6.10
N VAL A 124 -5.57 2.24 5.46
CA VAL A 124 -5.53 2.33 4.00
C VAL A 124 -4.12 2.71 3.56
N THR A 125 -3.58 1.97 2.60
CA THR A 125 -2.36 2.34 1.88
C THR A 125 -2.65 2.52 0.40
N MET A 126 -2.05 3.54 -0.20
CA MET A 126 -2.20 3.85 -1.62
C MET A 126 -0.95 4.57 -2.12
N HIS A 127 -0.59 4.33 -3.38
CA HIS A 127 0.37 5.17 -4.10
C HIS A 127 -0.43 6.17 -4.94
N LEU A 128 -0.34 7.47 -4.66
CA LEU A 128 -1.04 8.50 -5.44
C LEU A 128 -0.41 8.69 -6.84
N GLU A 129 -1.10 9.42 -7.71
CA GLU A 129 -0.58 9.79 -9.04
C GLU A 129 0.71 10.61 -8.87
N SER A 130 1.80 10.23 -9.54
CA SER A 130 3.09 10.93 -9.44
C SER A 130 3.33 11.91 -10.60
N MET A 131 2.61 11.77 -11.71
CA MET A 131 2.71 12.68 -12.86
C MET A 131 1.57 13.68 -12.86
N VAL A 132 1.91 14.97 -12.98
CA VAL A 132 0.94 16.00 -13.36
C VAL A 132 0.56 15.72 -14.81
N ILE A 133 -0.67 15.28 -15.05
CA ILE A 133 -1.19 15.19 -16.42
C ILE A 133 -1.51 16.63 -16.84
N PRO A 134 -0.90 17.16 -17.92
CA PRO A 134 -1.22 18.49 -18.40
C PRO A 134 -2.72 18.58 -18.71
N ARG A 135 -3.42 19.59 -18.17
CA ARG A 135 -4.85 19.85 -18.44
C ARG A 135 -5.15 20.18 -19.92
N PHE A 136 -4.14 20.18 -20.80
CA PHE A 136 -4.19 20.64 -22.18
C PHE A 136 -3.88 19.54 -23.20
N LEU A 137 -4.64 18.44 -23.17
CA LEU A 137 -4.80 17.62 -24.37
C LEU A 137 -6.28 17.58 -24.73
N PRO A 138 -6.74 18.43 -25.67
CA PRO A 138 -8.05 18.27 -26.27
C PRO A 138 -7.99 17.03 -27.17
N THR A 139 -9.05 16.23 -27.18
CA THR A 139 -9.25 15.01 -27.99
C THR A 139 -8.71 13.70 -27.40
N ILE A 140 -9.40 13.17 -26.39
CA ILE A 140 -10.02 11.83 -26.41
C ILE A 140 -11.17 11.89 -25.38
N ARG A 141 -12.41 11.76 -25.85
CA ARG A 141 -13.58 11.53 -24.99
C ARG A 141 -13.43 10.16 -24.34
N SER A 142 -12.79 10.10 -23.19
CA SER A 142 -13.05 9.07 -22.19
C SER A 142 -13.22 9.78 -20.86
N PRO A 143 -14.24 9.47 -20.04
CA PRO A 143 -14.39 10.05 -18.72
C PRO A 143 -13.34 9.40 -17.80
N ARG A 144 -12.06 9.69 -18.02
CA ARG A 144 -11.00 9.46 -17.03
C ARG A 144 -11.10 10.59 -16.04
N MET A 145 -12.10 10.52 -15.17
CA MET A 145 -12.12 11.37 -14.00
C MET A 145 -10.84 11.09 -13.22
N HIS A 146 -10.08 12.13 -12.91
CA HIS A 146 -9.04 12.02 -11.90
C HIS A 146 -9.76 11.96 -10.56
N MET A 147 -9.46 10.96 -9.73
CA MET A 147 -9.91 11.01 -8.35
C MET A 147 -9.18 12.18 -7.67
N SER A 148 -9.93 13.24 -7.32
CA SER A 148 -9.38 14.33 -6.53
C SER A 148 -9.11 13.85 -5.10
N TRP A 149 -8.30 14.61 -4.36
CA TRP A 149 -8.06 14.31 -2.94
C TRP A 149 -9.37 14.28 -2.14
N GLU A 150 -10.31 15.16 -2.48
CA GLU A 150 -11.65 15.23 -1.89
C GLU A 150 -12.48 13.99 -2.24
N SER A 151 -12.47 13.54 -3.50
CA SER A 151 -13.16 12.30 -3.89
C SER A 151 -12.55 11.05 -3.22
N LEU A 152 -11.23 11.06 -2.98
CA LEU A 152 -10.58 10.02 -2.20
C LEU A 152 -11.02 10.11 -0.73
N LEU A 153 -11.05 11.30 -0.13
CA LEU A 153 -11.54 11.50 1.23
C LEU A 153 -13.02 11.12 1.37
N ASP A 154 -13.87 11.40 0.39
CA ASP A 154 -15.27 11.00 0.38
C ASP A 154 -15.42 9.48 0.26
N LEU A 155 -14.64 8.84 -0.61
CA LEU A 155 -14.55 7.39 -0.68
C LEU A 155 -14.08 6.81 0.66
N LEU A 156 -13.06 7.41 1.27
CA LEU A 156 -12.53 6.98 2.56
C LEU A 156 -13.54 7.19 3.69
N ALA A 157 -14.25 8.31 3.71
CA ALA A 157 -15.29 8.63 4.66
C ALA A 157 -16.52 7.71 4.50
N SER A 158 -16.77 7.23 3.28
CA SER A 158 -17.80 6.20 3.03
C SER A 158 -17.48 4.86 3.69
N PHE A 159 -16.20 4.58 3.98
CA PHE A 159 -15.80 3.51 4.88
C PHE A 159 -15.88 4.05 6.31
N TRP A 160 -17.07 3.96 6.93
CA TRP A 160 -17.34 4.54 8.25
C TRP A 160 -16.23 4.27 9.28
N LYS A 161 -15.84 5.33 10.01
CA LYS A 161 -14.75 5.40 11.02
C LYS A 161 -13.37 4.96 10.50
N VAL A 162 -12.85 5.62 9.47
CA VAL A 162 -11.39 5.64 9.25
C VAL A 162 -10.76 6.46 10.37
N SER A 163 -10.17 5.78 11.35
CA SER A 163 -9.47 6.43 12.47
C SER A 163 -8.08 6.94 12.07
N TYR A 164 -7.45 6.32 11.06
CA TYR A 164 -6.09 6.66 10.62
C TYR A 164 -5.93 6.45 9.11
N PHE A 165 -5.37 7.46 8.43
CA PHE A 165 -5.01 7.38 7.01
C PHE A 165 -3.49 7.54 6.88
N VAL A 166 -2.83 6.55 6.26
CA VAL A 166 -1.37 6.57 6.07
C VAL A 166 -1.07 6.63 4.58
N THR A 167 -0.56 7.78 4.13
CA THR A 167 -0.10 7.98 2.75
C THR A 167 1.33 8.49 2.75
N VAL A 168 2.13 8.01 1.80
CA VAL A 168 3.41 8.62 1.44
C VAL A 168 3.22 9.25 0.08
N THR A 169 3.36 10.57 0.01
CA THR A 169 3.51 11.29 -1.24
C THR A 169 5.01 11.44 -1.50
N ASP A 170 5.50 10.70 -2.48
CA ASP A 170 6.88 10.85 -2.93
C ASP A 170 7.00 12.20 -3.66
N LYS A 171 7.57 13.22 -3.00
CA LYS A 171 8.16 14.34 -3.72
C LYS A 171 9.54 13.87 -4.13
N HIS A 172 9.66 13.34 -5.35
CA HIS A 172 10.97 13.14 -5.96
C HIS A 172 11.67 14.50 -6.06
N ASN A 173 12.53 14.82 -5.08
CA ASN A 173 13.73 15.57 -5.38
C ASN A 173 14.66 14.56 -6.03
N ALA A 174 14.72 14.61 -7.36
CA ALA A 174 15.85 14.03 -8.07
C ALA A 174 17.11 14.63 -7.44
N ILE A 175 17.88 13.81 -6.74
CA ILE A 175 19.28 14.11 -6.47
C ILE A 175 20.03 13.46 -7.62
N ASP A 176 20.80 14.31 -8.29
CA ASP A 176 21.54 14.11 -9.55
C ASP A 176 22.24 12.75 -9.72
#